data_AF-A0A382XLT2-F1
#
_entry.id   AF-A0A382XLT2-F1
#
_cell.length_a   1.000
_cell.length_b   1.000
_cell.length_c   1.000
_cell.angle_alpha   90.00
_cell.angle_beta   90.00
_cell.angle_gamma   90.00
#
_symmetry.space_group_name_H-M   'P 1'
#
loop_
_entity.id
_entity.type
_entity.pdbx_description
1 polymer ?
#
loop_
_entity_poly.entity_id
_entity_poly.type
_entity_poly.pdbx_seq_one_letter_code
_entity_poly.pdbx_strand_id
1 'polypeptide(L)' 'MKLIILDRDGVINEDSDDYIKSPDEWIPIPGSLESIGKLSQNGFRVVIITNQSGIGRKI' A
#
# COMPACT_ATOMS: atom_id res chain seq x y z
N MET A 1 -12.12 17.68 7.81
CA MET A 1 -11.64 16.83 6.70
C MET A 1 -11.14 15.52 7.30
N LYS A 2 -11.61 14.36 6.85
CA LYS A 2 -11.17 13.06 7.36
C LYS A 2 -9.98 12.59 6.52
N LEU A 3 -8.86 12.28 7.17
CA LEU A 3 -7.63 11.83 6.52
C LEU A 3 -7.25 10.48 7.12
N ILE A 4 -6.84 9.54 6.28
CA ILE A 4 -6.18 8.31 6.70
C ILE A 4 -4.91 8.14 5.90
N ILE A 5 -3.83 7.79 6.60
CA ILE A 5 -2.51 7.57 6.03
C ILE A 5 -2.20 6.09 6.20
N LEU A 6 -1.87 5.42 5.10
CA LEU A 6 -1.57 4.00 5.06
C LEU A 6 -0.13 3.80 4.58
N ASP A 7 0.55 2.81 5.17
CA ASP A 7 1.71 2.21 4.51
C ASP A 7 1.25 1.34 3.33
N ARG A 8 2.19 0.88 2.50
CA ARG A 8 1.93 0.05 1.33
C ARG A 8 2.20 -1.43 1.61
N ASP A 9 3.47 -1.77 1.87
CA ASP A 9 3.93 -3.14 2.04
C ASP A 9 3.58 -3.63 3.46
N GLY A 10 2.96 -4.80 3.58
CA GLY A 10 2.40 -5.34 4.83
C GLY A 10 1.07 -4.72 5.28
N VAL A 11 0.52 -3.75 4.55
CA VAL A 11 -0.76 -3.07 4.85
C VAL A 11 -1.76 -3.19 3.71
N ILE A 12 -1.34 -2.87 2.49
CA ILE A 12 -2.19 -2.95 1.28
C ILE A 12 -1.85 -4.23 0.50
N ASN A 13 -0.57 -4.48 0.28
CA ASN A 13 -0.05 -5.72 -0.29
C ASN A 13 0.77 -6.49 0.73
N GLU A 14 1.01 -7.77 0.44
CA GLU A 14 1.93 -8.60 1.20
C GLU A 14 3.31 -7.97 1.25
N ASP A 15 3.98 -8.06 2.39
CA ASP A 15 5.36 -7.60 2.56
C ASP A 15 6.35 -8.60 1.95
N SER A 16 7.57 -8.15 1.65
CA SER A 16 8.63 -8.99 1.12
C SER A 16 9.99 -8.57 1.65
N ASP A 17 10.72 -9.53 2.23
CA ASP A 17 12.12 -9.36 2.64
C ASP A 17 13.03 -8.98 1.45
N ASP A 18 12.64 -9.36 0.23
CA ASP A 18 13.37 -9.14 -1.02
C ASP A 18 12.85 -7.93 -1.83
N TYR A 19 12.06 -7.06 -1.22
CA TYR A 19 11.37 -5.92 -1.86
C TYR A 19 10.33 -6.35 -2.91
N ILE A 20 9.37 -5.46 -3.18
CA ILE A 20 8.45 -5.58 -4.32
C ILE A 20 9.08 -4.88 -5.53
N LYS A 21 9.62 -5.65 -6.47
CA LYS A 21 10.48 -5.16 -7.56
C LYS A 21 9.75 -5.04 -8.90
N SER A 22 8.59 -5.67 -9.02
CA SER A 22 7.77 -5.66 -10.22
C SER A 22 6.28 -5.58 -9.86
N PRO A 23 5.41 -5.11 -10.77
CA PRO A 23 3.97 -5.12 -10.54
C PRO A 23 3.41 -6.53 -10.26
N ASP A 24 4.01 -7.57 -10.84
CA ASP A 24 3.57 -8.96 -10.66
C ASP A 24 3.86 -9.50 -9.24
N GLU A 25 4.83 -8.92 -8.54
CA GLU A 25 5.11 -9.21 -7.12
C GLU A 25 4.13 -8.52 -6.16
N TRP A 26 3.33 -7.57 -6.66
CA TRP A 26 2.37 -6.84 -5.84
C TRP A 26 1.10 -7.68 -5.64
N ILE A 27 1.01 -8.37 -4.51
CA ILE A 27 -0.14 -9.21 -4.17
C ILE A 27 -0.99 -8.51 -3.10
N PRO A 28 -2.25 -8.15 -3.37
CA PRO A 28 -3.09 -7.47 -2.38
C PRO A 28 -3.41 -8.39 -1.21
N ILE A 29 -3.30 -7.85 0.02
CA ILE A 29 -3.81 -8.50 1.21
C ILE A 29 -5.34 -8.61 1.08
N PRO A 30 -5.95 -9.77 1.38
CA PRO A 30 -7.40 -9.95 1.26
C PRO A 30 -8.20 -8.85 1.99
N GLY A 31 -9.07 -8.17 1.25
CA GLY A 31 -9.94 -7.10 1.78
C GLY A 31 -9.29 -5.72 1.94
N SER A 32 -7.99 -5.56 1.67
CA SER A 32 -7.30 -4.25 1.76
C SER A 32 -7.89 -3.24 0.78
N LEU A 33 -8.06 -3.64 -0.48
CA LEU A 33 -8.62 -2.81 -1.55
C LEU A 33 -10.09 -2.44 -1.29
N GLU A 34 -10.89 -3.40 -0.81
CA GLU A 34 -12.30 -3.14 -0.44
C GLU A 34 -12.38 -2.13 0.71
N SER A 35 -11.50 -2.25 1.70
CA SER A 35 -11.42 -1.32 2.83
C SER A 35 -11.05 0.10 2.39
N ILE A 36 -10.09 0.26 1.47
CA ILE A 36 -9.76 1.56 0.87
C ILE A 36 -10.97 2.14 0.13
N GLY A 37 -11.70 1.31 -0.63
CA GLY A 37 -12.95 1.71 -1.29
C GLY A 37 -13.99 2.23 -0.30
N LYS A 38 -14.24 1.49 0.80
CA LYS A 38 -15.16 1.90 1.87
C LYS A 38 -14.72 3.22 2.53
N LEU A 39 -13.43 3.39 2.82
CA LEU A 39 -12.90 4.62 3.40
C LEU A 39 -13.16 5.82 2.47
N SER A 40 -12.84 5.66 1.18
CA SER A 40 -13.09 6.70 0.17
C SER A 40 -14.57 7.06 0.08
N GLN A 41 -15.46 6.06 0.04
CA GLN A 41 -16.92 6.28 -0.01
C GLN A 41 -17.46 6.97 1.26
N ASN A 42 -16.80 6.79 2.41
CA ASN A 42 -17.17 7.42 3.69
C ASN A 42 -16.51 8.79 3.93
N GLY A 43 -15.97 9.40 2.87
CA GLY A 43 -15.43 10.76 2.89
C GLY A 43 -14.04 10.87 3.52
N PHE A 44 -13.29 9.77 3.62
CA PHE A 44 -11.87 9.82 3.96
C PHE A 44 -11.05 10.13 2.71
N ARG A 45 -10.11 11.08 2.86
CA ARG A 45 -8.98 11.18 1.94
C ARG A 45 -7.98 10.10 2.34
N VAL A 46 -7.77 9.11 1.47
CA VAL A 46 -6.77 8.07 1.66
C VAL A 46 -5.44 8.55 1.05
N VAL A 47 -4.37 8.51 1.83
CA VAL A 47 -3.01 8.86 1.40
C VAL A 47 -2.10 7.68 1.70
N ILE A 48 -1.22 7.34 0.76
CA ILE A 48 -0.21 6.29 0.94
C ILE A 48 1.13 6.97 1.21
N ILE A 49 1.83 6.53 2.26
CA ILE A 49 3.21 6.93 2.57
C ILE A 49 4.00 5.64 2.73
N THR A 50 4.98 5.42 1.85
CA THR A 50 5.75 4.17 1.80
C THR A 50 7.23 4.46 1.55
N ASN A 51 8.10 3.66 2.15
CA ASN A 51 9.53 3.70 1.91
C ASN A 51 9.93 2.72 0.80
N GLN A 52 10.28 3.24 -0.39
CA GLN A 52 10.70 2.43 -1.54
C GLN A 52 12.21 2.38 -1.67
N SER A 53 12.87 1.84 -0.63
CA SER A 53 14.32 1.90 -0.51
C SER A 53 15.09 0.99 -1.48
N GLY A 54 14.40 0.06 -2.16
CA GLY A 54 14.94 -0.71 -3.29
C GLY A 54 15.38 0.18 -4.46
N ILE A 55 14.66 1.29 -4.70
CA ILE A 55 15.00 2.28 -5.75
C ILE A 55 16.41 2.84 -5.52
N GLY A 56 16.71 3.27 -4.29
CA GLY A 56 18.02 3.81 -3.94
C GLY A 56 19.14 2.78 -3.99
N ARG A 57 18.80 1.50 -3.84
CA ARG A 57 19.74 0.37 -3.91
C ARG A 57 19.89 -0.21 -5.33
N LYS A 58 19.10 0.26 -6.30
CA LYS A 58 19.05 -0.27 -7.68
C LYS A 58 18.71 -1.76 -7.72
N ILE A 59 17.77 -2.17 -6.87
CA ILE A 59 17.19 -3.52 -6.81
C ILE A 59 15.82 -3.48 -7.49
#